data_AF-A0A1V3J0C8-F1
#
_entry.id   AF-A0A1V3J0C8-F1
#
_cell.length_a   1.000
_cell.length_b   1.000
_cell.length_c   1.000
_cell.angle_alpha   90.00
_cell.angle_beta   90.00
_cell.angle_gamma   90.00
#
_symmetry.space_group_name_H-M   'P 1'
#
loop_
_entity.id
_entity.type
_entity.pdbx_description
1 polymer ?
#
loop_
_entity_poly.entity_id
_entity_poly.type
_entity_poly.pdbx_seq_one_letter_code
_entity_poly.pdbx_strand_id
1 'polypeptide(L)'
;MENSHAEVGAIQQAYERGGTKGKDMVIQVQGKDVCTYCRQDIALAAEKAGLKSVTVYAVNQDGIPVIYDWKVGMPSIKLRKE
;
A
#
# COMPACT_ATOMS: atom_id res chain seq x y z
N MET A 1 10.67 -16.48 3.51
CA MET A 1 11.24 -15.30 2.85
C MET A 1 10.63 -15.24 1.47
N GLU A 2 9.38 -14.75 1.36
CA GLU A 2 8.59 -14.67 0.12
C GLU A 2 7.30 -13.93 0.49
N ASN A 3 6.78 -13.07 -0.38
CA ASN A 3 5.56 -12.24 -0.29
C ASN A 3 5.74 -10.75 0.06
N SER A 4 6.81 -10.32 0.76
CA SER A 4 7.02 -8.88 1.04
C SER A 4 7.36 -8.03 -0.19
N HIS A 5 7.69 -8.66 -1.33
CA HIS A 5 8.17 -7.98 -2.54
C HIS A 5 7.08 -7.66 -3.58
N ALA A 6 5.90 -8.29 -3.51
CA ALA A 6 4.87 -8.10 -4.53
C ALA A 6 4.21 -6.71 -4.44
N GLU A 7 3.98 -6.23 -3.22
CA GLU A 7 3.29 -4.96 -2.95
C GLU A 7 4.17 -3.75 -3.30
N VAL A 8 5.44 -3.80 -2.89
CA VAL A 8 6.44 -2.77 -3.23
C VAL A 8 6.70 -2.72 -4.74
N GLY A 9 6.76 -3.90 -5.38
CA GLY A 9 6.91 -4.00 -6.83
C GLY A 9 5.74 -3.39 -7.61
N ALA A 10 4.51 -3.50 -7.11
CA ALA A 10 3.34 -2.89 -7.74
C ALA A 10 3.38 -1.35 -7.67
N ILE A 11 3.83 -0.79 -6.54
CA ILE A 11 3.98 0.67 -6.38
C ILE A 11 5.11 1.20 -7.27
N GLN A 12 6.25 0.50 -7.31
CA GLN A 12 7.37 0.87 -8.16
C GLN A 12 7.00 0.83 -9.65
N GLN A 13 6.29 -0.23 -10.09
CA GLN A 13 5.79 -0.31 -11.47
C GLN A 13 4.77 0.80 -11.79
N ALA A 14 3.88 1.14 -10.85
CA ALA A 14 2.93 2.22 -11.04
C ALA A 14 3.62 3.60 -11.11
N TYR A 15 4.69 3.80 -10.34
CA TYR A 15 5.56 4.98 -10.41
C TYR A 15 6.31 5.07 -11.75
N GLU A 16 6.91 3.96 -12.21
CA GLU A 16 7.61 3.88 -13.50
C GLU A 16 6.68 4.16 -14.69
N ARG A 17 5.38 3.88 -14.54
CA ARG A 17 4.34 4.25 -15.53
C ARG A 17 3.97 5.74 -15.50
N GLY A 18 4.63 6.56 -14.68
CA GLY A 18 4.60 8.03 -14.74
C GLY A 18 3.30 8.69 -14.29
N GLY A 19 2.39 7.96 -13.63
CA GLY A 19 1.02 8.42 -13.35
C GLY A 19 0.74 8.87 -11.91
N THR A 20 1.70 8.82 -11.00
CA THR A 20 1.43 8.83 -9.54
C THR A 20 1.59 10.19 -8.85
N LYS A 21 2.28 11.15 -9.47
CA LYS A 21 2.62 12.42 -8.81
C LYS A 21 1.35 13.23 -8.50
N GLY A 22 1.05 13.42 -7.21
CA GLY A 22 -0.12 14.16 -6.72
C GLY A 22 -1.45 13.43 -6.85
N LYS A 23 -1.45 12.13 -7.18
CA LYS A 23 -2.66 11.31 -7.31
C LYS A 23 -2.88 10.40 -6.10
N ASP A 24 -4.11 9.91 -6.00
CA ASP A 24 -4.50 8.86 -5.09
C ASP A 24 -4.27 7.50 -5.77
N MET A 25 -3.70 6.53 -5.05
CA MET A 25 -3.45 5.18 -5.56
C MET A 25 -4.28 4.16 -4.80
N VAL A 26 -4.84 3.19 -5.53
CA VAL A 26 -5.53 2.04 -4.95
C VAL A 26 -4.72 0.78 -5.24
N ILE A 27 -4.43 0.01 -4.19
CA ILE A 27 -3.71 -1.26 -4.25
C ILE A 27 -4.66 -2.37 -3.82
N GLN A 28 -4.74 -3.45 -4.58
CA GLN A 28 -5.45 -4.67 -4.18
C GLN A 28 -4.43 -5.77 -3.89
N VAL A 29 -4.43 -6.25 -2.65
CA VAL A 29 -3.61 -7.34 -2.16
C VAL A 29 -4.50 -8.56 -2.03
N GLN A 30 -4.22 -9.59 -2.83
CA GLN A 30 -4.96 -10.84 -2.79
C GLN A 30 -4.13 -11.91 -2.08
N GLY A 31 -4.77 -12.67 -1.20
CA GLY A 31 -4.24 -13.93 -0.65
C GLY A 31 -3.63 -13.86 0.76
N LYS A 32 -3.17 -12.70 1.26
CA LYS A 32 -2.68 -12.54 2.65
C LYS A 32 -2.84 -11.09 3.17
N ASP A 33 -2.90 -10.94 4.50
CA ASP A 33 -2.88 -9.63 5.17
C ASP A 33 -1.56 -8.89 4.93
N VAL A 34 -1.61 -7.55 5.00
CA VAL A 34 -0.43 -6.70 4.91
C VAL A 34 0.36 -6.76 6.22
N CYS A 35 1.57 -7.32 6.14
CA CYS A 35 2.47 -7.46 7.27
C CYS A 35 2.91 -6.10 7.84
N THR A 36 3.20 -5.99 9.14
CA THR A 36 3.58 -4.70 9.76
C THR A 36 4.77 -4.01 9.08
N TYR A 37 5.76 -4.78 8.61
CA TYR A 37 6.90 -4.28 7.85
C TYR A 37 6.47 -3.73 6.47
N CYS A 38 5.61 -4.48 5.77
CA CYS A 38 5.05 -4.13 4.47
C CYS A 38 4.30 -2.79 4.53
N ARG A 39 3.63 -2.50 5.65
CA ARG A 39 2.91 -1.23 5.88
C ARG A 39 3.82 0.00 5.87
N GLN A 40 5.05 -0.13 6.34
CA GLN A 40 6.06 0.94 6.33
C GLN A 40 6.67 1.09 4.94
N ASP A 41 7.01 -0.03 4.30
CA ASP A 41 7.55 -0.03 2.94
C ASP A 41 6.59 0.59 1.92
N ILE A 42 5.29 0.28 2.01
CA ILE A 42 4.24 0.88 1.15
C ILE A 42 4.19 2.41 1.35
N ALA A 43 4.27 2.89 2.58
CA ALA A 43 4.29 4.32 2.89
C ALA A 43 5.52 5.02 2.30
N LEU A 44 6.71 4.43 2.49
CA LEU A 44 7.96 4.97 1.95
C LEU A 44 7.97 4.96 0.42
N ALA A 45 7.49 3.88 -0.20
CA ALA A 45 7.37 3.77 -1.65
C ALA A 45 6.37 4.79 -2.19
N ALA A 46 5.25 5.00 -1.50
CA ALA A 46 4.24 5.99 -1.89
C ALA A 46 4.76 7.43 -1.81
N GLU A 47 5.51 7.75 -0.75
CA GLU A 47 6.13 9.06 -0.57
C GLU A 47 7.20 9.31 -1.65
N LYS A 48 8.08 8.33 -1.91
CA LYS A 48 9.04 8.37 -3.02
C LYS A 48 8.35 8.51 -4.38
N ALA A 49 7.17 7.89 -4.54
CA ALA A 49 6.37 7.98 -5.75
C ALA A 49 5.62 9.32 -5.91
N GLY A 50 5.69 10.20 -4.91
CA GLY A 50 5.01 11.49 -4.88
C GLY A 50 3.48 11.38 -4.78
N LEU A 51 2.96 10.29 -4.20
CA LEU A 51 1.52 10.08 -4.02
C LEU A 51 0.98 10.97 -2.90
N LYS A 52 -0.28 11.40 -3.04
CA LYS A 52 -0.99 12.17 -2.00
C LYS A 52 -1.62 11.24 -0.97
N SER A 53 -2.18 10.12 -1.44
CA SER A 53 -2.78 9.09 -0.61
C SER A 53 -2.68 7.71 -1.26
N VAL A 54 -2.75 6.67 -0.43
CA VAL A 54 -2.81 5.27 -0.86
C VAL A 54 -3.91 4.58 -0.06
N THR A 55 -4.80 3.89 -0.76
CA THR A 55 -5.76 2.96 -0.16
C THR A 55 -5.39 1.54 -0.56
N VAL A 56 -5.20 0.67 0.42
CA VAL A 56 -4.87 -0.73 0.23
C VAL A 56 -6.06 -1.59 0.64
N TYR A 57 -6.60 -2.35 -0.30
CA TYR A 57 -7.60 -3.38 -0.06
C TYR A 57 -6.88 -4.71 0.07
N ALA A 58 -6.86 -5.26 1.28
CA ALA A 58 -6.29 -6.56 1.58
C ALA A 58 -7.36 -7.52 2.07
N VAL A 59 -6.99 -8.79 2.19
CA VAL A 59 -7.82 -9.82 2.82
C VAL A 59 -6.98 -10.46 3.92
N ASN A 60 -7.50 -10.49 5.15
CA ASN A 60 -6.77 -11.07 6.27
C ASN A 60 -6.69 -12.61 6.16
N GLN A 61 -5.99 -13.24 7.10
CA GLN A 61 -5.83 -14.70 7.12
C GLN A 61 -7.15 -15.46 7.26
N ASP A 62 -8.20 -14.81 7.78
CA ASP A 62 -9.55 -15.34 7.94
C ASP A 62 -10.45 -15.10 6.71
N GLY A 63 -9.91 -14.52 5.63
CA GLY A 63 -10.71 -14.22 4.43
C GLY A 63 -11.54 -12.93 4.55
N ILE A 64 -11.33 -12.14 5.59
CA ILE A 64 -12.08 -10.91 5.86
C ILE A 64 -11.42 -9.74 5.11
N PRO A 65 -12.17 -8.95 4.32
CA PRO A 65 -11.65 -7.75 3.70
C PRO A 65 -11.18 -6.74 4.74
N VAL A 66 -9.96 -6.24 4.58
CA VAL A 66 -9.37 -5.22 5.43
C VAL A 66 -8.88 -4.07 4.56
N ILE A 67 -9.22 -2.85 4.95
CA ILE A 67 -8.82 -1.65 4.21
C ILE A 67 -7.80 -0.89 5.05
N TYR A 68 -6.70 -0.50 4.42
CA TYR A 68 -5.70 0.38 5.00
C TYR A 68 -5.63 1.68 4.20
N ASP A 69 -5.40 2.79 4.90
CA ASP A 69 -5.15 4.09 4.30
C ASP A 69 -3.80 4.66 4.71
N TRP A 70 -3.24 5.40 3.78
CA TRP A 70 -2.08 6.23 3.99
C TRP A 70 -2.26 7.58 3.31
N LYS A 71 -1.71 8.62 3.93
CA LYS A 71 -1.62 9.96 3.37
C LYS A 71 -0.21 10.48 3.57
N VAL A 72 0.23 11.38 2.70
CA VAL A 72 1.53 12.03 2.80
C VAL A 72 1.78 12.55 4.23
N GLY A 73 2.97 12.27 4.76
CA GLY A 73 3.35 12.57 6.15
C GLY A 73 2.98 11.50 7.18
N MET A 74 2.31 10.40 6.79
CA MET A 74 2.13 9.25 7.67
C MET A 74 3.34 8.30 7.60
N PRO A 75 3.82 7.74 8.73
CA PRO A 75 4.97 6.84 8.75
C PRO A 75 4.67 5.41 8.24
N SER A 76 3.39 5.03 8.16
CA SER A 76 2.93 3.71 7.69
C SER A 76 1.46 3.76 7.31
N ILE A 77 1.00 2.79 6.51
CA ILE A 77 -0.43 2.62 6.24
C ILE A 77 -1.14 2.17 7.53
N LYS A 78 -2.33 2.73 7.79
CA LYS A 78 -3.14 2.44 8.99
C LYS A 78 -4.46 1.82 8.61
N LEU A 79 -5.00 0.98 9.49
CA LEU A 79 -6.34 0.41 9.31
C LEU A 79 -7.35 1.56 9.15
N ARG A 80 -8.17 1.52 8.09
CA ARG A 80 -9.33 2.40 7.95
C ARG A 80 -10.33 1.98 9.01
N LYS A 81 -10.37 2.72 10.12
CA LYS A 81 -11.47 2.61 11.08
C LYS A 81 -12.67 3.35 10.50
N GLU A 82 -13.79 2.63 10.42
CA GLU A 82 -15.10 3.17 10.05
C GLU A 82 -15.63 4.14 11.11
#